data_AF-A0A942A421-F1
#
_entry.id   AF-A0A942A421-F1
#
_cell.length_a   1.000
_cell.length_b   1.000
_cell.length_c   1.000
_cell.angle_alpha   90.00
_cell.angle_beta   90.00
_cell.angle_gamma   90.00
#
_symmetry.space_group_name_H-M   'P 1'
#
loop_
_entity.id
_entity.type
_entity.pdbx_description
1 polymer ?
#
loop_
_entity_poly.entity_id
_entity_poly.type
_entity_poly.pdbx_seq_one_letter_code
_entity_poly.pdbx_strand_id
1 'polypeptide(L)'
;MYKFLIVLCIYFVISFLYKVNVEAADKPMPTEQIEGTDELMGEEQPEKEKSELALLMQDIDDSYKAVEAMSGYYKYKKKQWRIIQEAGENIAKITKKVRVKFAKPDDSRYEKQMKLMEEEADKMAEIAKNRDKEGSLEDQQWQVRRLRQTCAICHKHLKIHIYPNLYKKKHKE
;
A
#
# COMPACT_ATOMS: atom_id res chain seq x y z
N MET A 1 49.19 14.34 0.87
CA MET A 1 49.03 12.89 1.19
C MET A 1 47.62 12.34 0.92
N TYR A 2 46.59 13.16 0.69
CA TYR A 2 45.22 12.67 0.37
C TYR A 2 45.05 12.11 -1.05
N LYS A 3 45.81 12.64 -2.03
CA LYS A 3 45.73 12.19 -3.44
C LYS A 3 46.21 10.75 -3.65
N PHE A 4 47.18 10.28 -2.86
CA PHE A 4 47.66 8.89 -2.93
C PHE A 4 46.65 7.89 -2.34
N LEU A 5 45.86 8.30 -1.33
CA LEU A 5 44.83 7.47 -0.72
C LEU A 5 43.65 7.21 -1.67
N ILE A 6 43.24 8.22 -2.46
CA ILE A 6 42.15 8.07 -3.43
C ILE A 6 42.53 7.08 -4.55
N VAL A 7 43.78 7.12 -5.03
CA VAL A 7 44.26 6.21 -6.08
C VAL A 7 44.29 4.76 -5.58
N LEU A 8 44.72 4.53 -4.33
CA LEU A 8 44.69 3.19 -3.72
C LEU A 8 43.26 2.66 -3.54
N CYS A 9 42.31 3.50 -3.13
CA CYS A 9 40.91 3.09 -2.99
C CYS A 9 40.29 2.69 -4.35
N ILE A 10 40.58 3.43 -5.42
CA ILE A 10 40.09 3.08 -6.77
C ILE A 10 40.72 1.76 -7.24
N TYR A 11 42.02 1.55 -6.99
CA TYR A 11 42.70 0.30 -7.36
C TYR A 11 42.10 -0.91 -6.63
N PHE A 12 41.79 -0.79 -5.32
CA PHE A 12 41.15 -1.86 -4.55
C PHE A 12 39.74 -2.22 -5.06
N VAL A 13 38.93 -1.24 -5.44
CA VAL A 13 37.58 -1.49 -5.97
C VAL A 13 37.64 -2.21 -7.33
N ILE A 14 38.58 -1.82 -8.20
CA ILE A 14 38.74 -2.47 -9.51
C ILE A 14 39.23 -3.91 -9.36
N SER A 15 40.17 -4.19 -8.44
CA SER A 15 40.63 -5.57 -8.18
C SER A 15 39.54 -6.47 -7.59
N PHE A 16 38.65 -5.93 -6.74
CA PHE A 16 37.52 -6.70 -6.20
C PHE A 16 36.47 -7.02 -7.27
N LEU A 17 36.14 -6.07 -8.15
CA LEU A 17 35.20 -6.29 -9.25
C LEU A 17 35.71 -7.27 -10.31
N TYR A 18 37.02 -7.33 -10.53
CA TYR A 18 37.62 -8.30 -11.46
C TYR A 18 37.63 -9.73 -10.88
N LYS A 19 37.80 -9.90 -9.56
CA LYS A 19 37.84 -11.22 -8.93
C LYS A 19 36.46 -11.90 -8.89
N VAL A 20 35.39 -11.12 -8.76
CA VAL A 20 34.00 -11.62 -8.71
C VAL A 20 33.47 -12.02 -10.09
N ASN A 21 33.98 -11.43 -11.18
CA ASN A 21 33.51 -11.70 -12.55
C ASN A 21 34.28 -12.80 -13.30
N VAL A 22 35.36 -13.34 -12.75
CA VAL A 22 36.17 -14.39 -13.41
C VAL A 22 35.83 -15.82 -12.91
N GLU A 23 35.08 -15.96 -11.81
CA GLU A 23 34.65 -17.27 -11.30
C GLU A 23 33.24 -17.72 -11.76
N ALA A 24 32.56 -16.92 -12.60
CA ALA A 24 31.17 -17.18 -13.03
C ALA A 24 31.03 -17.69 -14.48
N ALA A 25 32.11 -17.99 -15.18
CA ALA A 25 32.08 -18.49 -16.56
C ALA A 25 33.05 -19.64 -16.72
N ASP A 26 32.58 -20.85 -16.40
CA ASP A 26 32.88 -22.13 -17.08
C ASP A 26 32.79 -23.29 -16.08
N LYS A 27 31.66 -23.99 -16.11
CA LYS A 27 31.56 -25.46 -15.93
C LYS A 27 30.11 -25.92 -16.13
N PRO A 28 29.83 -26.87 -17.04
CA PRO A 28 28.54 -27.54 -17.10
C PRO A 28 28.41 -28.54 -15.94
N MET A 29 27.33 -28.45 -15.17
CA MET A 29 26.99 -29.39 -14.09
C MET A 29 26.48 -30.73 -14.66
N PRO A 30 27.01 -31.88 -14.21
CA PRO A 30 26.33 -33.15 -14.32
C PRO A 30 25.38 -33.38 -13.13
N THR A 31 24.28 -34.04 -13.44
CA THR A 31 23.27 -34.59 -12.55
C THR A 31 23.85 -35.64 -11.62
N GLU A 32 23.78 -35.44 -10.29
CA GLU A 32 23.46 -36.51 -9.32
C GLU A 32 23.24 -35.96 -7.90
N GLN A 33 22.48 -36.74 -7.14
CA GLN A 33 21.77 -36.44 -5.90
C GLN A 33 22.68 -36.17 -4.69
N ILE A 34 22.26 -35.28 -3.80
CA ILE A 34 22.64 -35.35 -2.37
C ILE A 34 21.37 -35.20 -1.53
N GLU A 35 20.95 -36.34 -1.01
CA GLU A 35 20.08 -36.53 0.13
C GLU A 35 20.73 -35.89 1.36
N GLY A 36 20.04 -34.97 2.04
CA GLY A 36 20.62 -34.31 3.22
C GLY A 36 19.74 -33.22 3.82
N THR A 37 18.80 -33.64 4.68
CA THR A 37 18.25 -32.87 5.81
C THR A 37 17.77 -31.45 5.51
N ASP A 38 16.55 -31.31 5.00
CA ASP A 38 15.79 -30.07 5.13
C ASP A 38 14.30 -30.41 5.34
N GLU A 39 14.00 -30.93 6.55
CA GLU A 39 12.62 -31.02 7.01
C GLU A 39 12.33 -29.87 7.98
N LEU A 40 11.41 -29.01 7.51
CA LEU A 40 10.49 -28.19 8.28
C LEU A 40 11.02 -26.91 8.95
N MET A 41 11.18 -25.84 8.15
CA MET A 41 10.75 -24.50 8.56
C MET A 41 10.02 -23.74 7.43
N GLY A 42 8.70 -23.95 7.35
CA GLY A 42 7.74 -22.84 7.33
C GLY A 42 7.54 -22.03 6.05
N GLU A 43 7.18 -22.64 4.92
CA GLU A 43 6.70 -21.93 3.71
C GLU A 43 5.21 -21.50 3.75
N GLU A 44 4.55 -21.47 4.91
CA GLU A 44 3.12 -21.08 5.01
C GLU A 44 2.85 -19.55 5.06
N GLN A 45 3.87 -18.69 5.11
CA GLN A 45 3.69 -17.25 5.41
C GLN A 45 3.08 -16.40 4.28
N PRO A 46 3.44 -16.55 2.98
CA PRO A 46 3.05 -15.59 1.95
C PRO A 46 1.53 -15.55 1.67
N GLU A 47 0.85 -16.70 1.75
CA GLU A 47 -0.60 -16.76 1.54
C GLU A 47 -1.38 -16.17 2.71
N LYS A 48 -0.96 -16.45 3.95
CA LYS A 48 -1.59 -15.91 5.16
C LYS A 48 -1.49 -14.39 5.21
N GLU A 49 -0.35 -13.82 4.85
CA GLU A 49 -0.16 -12.37 4.78
C GLU A 49 -1.03 -11.71 3.71
N LYS A 50 -1.13 -12.32 2.51
CA LYS A 50 -2.02 -11.83 1.44
C LYS A 50 -3.48 -11.89 1.87
N SER A 51 -3.89 -12.95 2.56
CA SER A 51 -5.24 -13.11 3.10
C SER A 51 -5.55 -12.04 4.15
N GLU A 52 -4.63 -11.77 5.08
CA GLU A 52 -4.83 -10.72 6.08
C GLU A 52 -4.87 -9.32 5.46
N LEU A 53 -3.96 -9.01 4.53
CA LEU A 53 -3.98 -7.73 3.82
C LEU A 53 -5.31 -7.53 3.06
N ALA A 54 -5.82 -8.58 2.42
CA ALA A 54 -7.09 -8.53 1.71
C ALA A 54 -8.26 -8.22 2.65
N LEU A 55 -8.30 -8.83 3.84
CA LEU A 55 -9.32 -8.55 4.85
C LEU A 55 -9.26 -7.10 5.34
N LEU A 56 -8.07 -6.57 5.62
CA LEU A 56 -7.90 -5.17 6.02
C LEU A 56 -8.32 -4.20 4.91
N MET A 57 -8.02 -4.53 3.65
CA MET A 57 -8.47 -3.73 2.51
C MET A 57 -9.99 -3.80 2.31
N GLN A 58 -10.61 -4.93 2.61
CA GLN A 58 -12.07 -5.07 2.58
C GLN A 58 -12.73 -4.18 3.64
N ASP A 59 -12.20 -4.15 4.86
CA ASP A 59 -12.72 -3.30 5.93
C ASP A 59 -12.64 -1.80 5.57
N ILE A 60 -11.56 -1.39 4.89
CA ILE A 60 -11.40 -0.04 4.34
C ILE A 60 -12.45 0.23 3.26
N ASP A 61 -12.63 -0.70 2.32
CA ASP A 61 -13.58 -0.58 1.22
C ASP A 61 -15.03 -0.49 1.71
N ASP A 62 -15.41 -1.30 2.69
CA ASP A 62 -16.74 -1.29 3.29
C ASP A 62 -17.03 0.05 4.00
N SER A 63 -16.04 0.55 4.75
CA SER A 63 -16.11 1.86 5.40
C SER A 63 -16.25 3.00 4.39
N TYR A 64 -15.46 2.95 3.30
CA TYR A 64 -15.51 3.94 2.23
C TYR A 64 -16.87 3.91 1.51
N LYS A 65 -17.36 2.72 1.13
CA LYS A 65 -18.65 2.54 0.45
C LYS A 65 -19.82 3.04 1.29
N ALA A 66 -19.78 2.82 2.61
CA ALA A 66 -20.80 3.33 3.52
C ALA A 66 -20.92 4.85 3.42
N VAL A 67 -19.80 5.57 3.33
CA VAL A 67 -19.78 7.03 3.21
C VAL A 67 -20.06 7.49 1.77
N GLU A 68 -19.51 6.80 0.77
CA GLU A 68 -19.73 7.11 -0.66
C GLU A 68 -21.22 7.10 -1.03
N ALA A 69 -21.98 6.14 -0.49
CA ALA A 69 -23.43 6.03 -0.69
C ALA A 69 -24.21 7.27 -0.21
N MET A 70 -23.63 8.08 0.68
CA MET A 70 -24.22 9.30 1.22
C MET A 70 -23.67 10.58 0.59
N SER A 71 -22.64 10.49 -0.26
CA SER A 71 -21.90 11.66 -0.80
C SER A 71 -22.74 12.65 -1.61
N GLY A 72 -23.90 12.22 -2.12
CA GLY A 72 -24.86 13.05 -2.85
C GLY A 72 -25.95 13.69 -1.99
N TYR A 73 -25.96 13.50 -0.67
CA TYR A 73 -27.03 14.02 0.17
C TYR A 73 -26.87 15.52 0.43
N TYR A 74 -27.98 16.25 0.40
CA TYR A 74 -28.04 17.68 0.71
C TYR A 74 -28.07 17.97 2.22
N LYS A 75 -28.21 16.95 3.07
CA LYS A 75 -28.15 17.06 4.53
C LYS A 75 -27.88 15.71 5.17
N TYR A 76 -27.11 15.70 6.25
CA TYR A 76 -26.92 14.53 7.09
C TYR A 76 -27.73 14.61 8.39
N LYS A 77 -28.38 13.49 8.73
CA LYS A 77 -29.01 13.19 10.02
C LYS A 77 -27.95 12.73 11.01
N LYS A 78 -28.26 12.79 12.31
CA LYS A 78 -27.38 12.33 13.39
C LYS A 78 -26.78 10.93 13.16
N LYS A 79 -27.59 9.98 12.66
CA LYS A 79 -27.13 8.62 12.32
C LYS A 79 -26.07 8.62 11.20
N GLN A 80 -26.23 9.46 10.20
CA GLN A 80 -25.32 9.54 9.05
C GLN A 80 -24.00 10.17 9.47
N TRP A 81 -24.03 11.23 10.27
CA TRP A 81 -22.82 11.78 10.89
C TRP A 81 -22.06 10.76 11.72
N ARG A 82 -22.77 9.92 12.49
CA ARG A 82 -22.13 8.84 13.25
C ARG A 82 -21.45 7.81 12.33
N ILE A 83 -22.12 7.37 11.26
CA ILE A 83 -21.53 6.44 10.28
C ILE A 83 -20.27 7.03 9.66
N ILE A 84 -20.29 8.31 9.31
CA ILE A 84 -19.15 9.03 8.74
C ILE A 84 -17.98 9.06 9.72
N GLN A 85 -18.26 9.39 10.99
CA GLN A 85 -17.25 9.40 12.03
C GLN A 85 -16.62 8.01 12.21
N GLU A 86 -17.44 6.97 12.39
CA GLU A 86 -17.00 5.59 12.58
C GLU A 86 -16.17 5.10 11.38
N ALA A 87 -16.61 5.42 10.15
CA ALA A 87 -15.88 5.08 8.94
C ALA A 87 -14.52 5.80 8.86
N GLY A 88 -14.45 7.09 9.20
CA GLY A 88 -13.18 7.83 9.20
C GLY A 88 -12.18 7.28 10.20
N GLU A 89 -12.63 7.02 11.43
CA GLU A 89 -11.80 6.42 12.49
C GLU A 89 -11.33 5.01 12.09
N ASN A 90 -12.21 4.21 11.49
CA ASN A 90 -11.86 2.86 11.04
C ASN A 90 -10.84 2.88 9.89
N ILE A 91 -11.07 3.68 8.85
CA ILE A 91 -10.14 3.81 7.72
C ILE A 91 -8.78 4.29 8.21
N ALA A 92 -8.71 5.31 9.06
CA ALA A 92 -7.44 5.81 9.58
C ALA A 92 -6.68 4.73 10.36
N LYS A 93 -7.37 4.05 11.30
CA LYS A 93 -6.80 2.97 12.11
C LYS A 93 -6.26 1.82 11.25
N ILE A 94 -7.04 1.34 10.30
CA ILE A 94 -6.66 0.20 9.46
C ILE A 94 -5.56 0.62 8.48
N THR A 95 -5.65 1.81 7.88
CA THR A 95 -4.62 2.34 6.98
C THR A 95 -3.27 2.44 7.70
N LYS A 96 -3.25 2.93 8.95
CA LYS A 96 -2.04 2.95 9.79
C LYS A 96 -1.49 1.55 10.04
N LYS A 97 -2.36 0.58 10.37
CA LYS A 97 -1.97 -0.82 10.56
C LYS A 97 -1.35 -1.38 9.28
N VAL A 98 -1.97 -1.13 8.12
CA VAL A 98 -1.45 -1.57 6.82
C VAL A 98 -0.10 -0.93 6.52
N ARG A 99 0.02 0.40 6.71
CA ARG A 99 1.23 1.17 6.44
C ARG A 99 2.44 0.63 7.21
N VAL A 100 2.25 0.23 8.47
CA VAL A 100 3.32 -0.32 9.31
C VAL A 100 3.60 -1.79 9.00
N LYS A 101 2.56 -2.63 8.91
CA LYS A 101 2.72 -4.09 8.78
C LYS A 101 3.09 -4.54 7.37
N PHE A 102 2.58 -3.86 6.34
CA PHE A 102 2.82 -4.17 4.93
C PHE A 102 3.62 -3.05 4.25
N ALA A 103 4.56 -2.46 5.01
CA ALA A 103 5.43 -1.40 4.55
C ALA A 103 6.21 -1.80 3.29
N LYS A 104 6.43 -0.84 2.40
CA LYS A 104 7.28 -0.99 1.22
C LYS A 104 8.42 0.03 1.34
N PRO A 105 9.53 -0.31 2.02
CA PRO A 105 10.57 0.66 2.40
C PRO A 105 11.20 1.37 1.19
N ASP A 106 11.33 0.68 0.06
CA ASP A 106 11.88 1.23 -1.17
C ASP A 106 10.84 1.95 -2.05
N ASP A 107 9.59 2.06 -1.58
CA ASP A 107 8.48 2.68 -2.29
C ASP A 107 7.95 3.91 -1.53
N SER A 108 8.69 5.01 -1.65
CA SER A 108 8.32 6.30 -1.05
C SER A 108 6.95 6.81 -1.52
N ARG A 109 6.50 6.40 -2.71
CA ARG A 109 5.20 6.78 -3.24
C ARG A 109 4.08 6.02 -2.52
N TYR A 110 4.24 4.73 -2.30
CA TYR A 110 3.32 3.95 -1.47
C TYR A 110 3.19 4.55 -0.08
N GLU A 111 4.31 4.79 0.61
CA GLU A 111 4.30 5.36 1.97
C GLU A 111 3.58 6.71 2.02
N LYS A 112 3.88 7.60 1.05
CA LYS A 112 3.21 8.90 0.94
C LYS A 112 1.70 8.76 0.74
N GLN A 113 1.24 7.84 -0.11
CA GLN A 113 -0.20 7.64 -0.34
C GLN A 113 -0.90 7.06 0.88
N MET A 114 -0.29 6.08 1.55
CA MET A 114 -0.84 5.48 2.77
C MET A 114 -0.96 6.52 3.89
N LYS A 115 0.08 7.33 4.10
CA LYS A 115 0.04 8.41 5.09
C LYS A 115 -1.03 9.45 4.75
N LEU A 116 -1.14 9.84 3.48
CA LEU A 116 -2.16 10.79 3.06
C LEU A 116 -3.57 10.21 3.26
N MET A 117 -3.79 8.93 2.99
CA MET A 117 -5.06 8.27 3.24
C MET A 117 -5.41 8.24 4.73
N GLU A 118 -4.44 7.98 5.60
CA GLU A 118 -4.58 8.05 7.07
C GLU A 118 -5.01 9.48 7.49
N GLU A 119 -4.28 10.51 7.08
CA GLU A 119 -4.56 11.91 7.42
C GLU A 119 -5.92 12.40 6.90
N GLU A 120 -6.29 12.01 5.68
CA GLU A 120 -7.56 12.39 5.07
C GLU A 120 -8.74 11.63 5.72
N ALA A 121 -8.53 10.43 6.25
CA ALA A 121 -9.54 9.71 7.02
C ALA A 121 -9.73 10.31 8.42
N ASP A 122 -8.66 10.73 9.09
CA ASP A 122 -8.73 11.43 10.38
C ASP A 122 -9.48 12.76 10.25
N LYS A 123 -9.19 13.55 9.21
CA LYS A 123 -9.94 14.78 8.91
C LYS A 123 -11.43 14.51 8.71
N MET A 124 -11.77 13.39 8.05
CA MET A 124 -13.16 12.99 7.84
C MET A 124 -13.88 12.74 9.17
N ALA A 125 -13.23 12.01 10.08
CA ALA A 125 -13.77 11.76 11.41
C ALA A 125 -13.93 13.08 12.21
N GLU A 126 -12.96 13.98 12.11
CA GLU A 126 -12.97 15.25 12.81
C GLU A 126 -14.09 16.19 12.34
N ILE A 127 -14.33 16.26 11.03
CA ILE A 127 -15.46 17.03 10.48
C ILE A 127 -16.79 16.49 11.04
N ALA A 128 -16.94 15.16 11.11
CA ALA A 128 -18.16 14.55 11.65
C ALA A 128 -18.34 14.77 13.16
N LYS A 129 -17.25 14.84 13.93
CA LYS A 129 -17.28 15.25 15.35
C LYS A 129 -17.75 16.70 15.51
N ASN A 130 -17.29 17.58 14.63
CA ASN A 130 -17.61 19.01 14.61
C ASN A 130 -18.76 19.38 13.68
N ARG A 131 -19.68 18.43 13.40
CA ARG A 131 -20.77 18.56 12.41
C ARG A 131 -21.69 19.78 12.56
N ASP A 132 -21.69 20.42 13.74
CA ASP A 132 -22.53 21.57 14.04
C ASP A 132 -21.88 22.90 13.56
N LYS A 133 -20.64 22.84 13.06
CA LYS A 133 -19.95 23.98 12.43
C LYS A 133 -20.53 24.28 11.05
N GLU A 134 -20.63 25.55 10.70
CA GLU A 134 -21.01 26.00 9.36
C GLU A 134 -20.06 25.42 8.29
N GLY A 135 -20.62 24.97 7.16
CA GLY A 135 -19.84 24.36 6.07
C GLY A 135 -19.47 22.88 6.26
N SER A 136 -19.85 22.25 7.39
CA SER A 136 -19.45 20.86 7.68
C SER A 136 -19.93 19.86 6.62
N LEU A 137 -21.08 20.10 5.98
CA LEU A 137 -21.60 19.21 4.95
C LEU A 137 -20.67 19.21 3.72
N GLU A 138 -20.32 20.40 3.25
CA GLU A 138 -19.47 20.64 2.08
C GLU A 138 -18.06 20.12 2.34
N ASP A 139 -17.50 20.43 3.51
CA ASP A 139 -16.21 19.91 3.98
C ASP A 139 -16.22 18.38 3.99
N GLN A 140 -17.28 17.79 4.52
CA GLN A 140 -17.42 16.34 4.58
C GLN A 140 -17.50 15.72 3.17
N GLN A 141 -18.31 16.28 2.27
CA GLN A 141 -18.39 15.80 0.89
C GLN A 141 -17.07 15.98 0.14
N TRP A 142 -16.34 17.06 0.40
CA TRP A 142 -14.98 17.26 -0.11
C TRP A 142 -14.04 16.16 0.39
N GLN A 143 -14.12 15.82 1.66
CA GLN A 143 -13.25 14.84 2.29
C GLN A 143 -13.45 13.42 1.72
N VAL A 144 -14.68 13.05 1.35
CA VAL A 144 -14.95 11.79 0.62
C VAL A 144 -14.25 11.76 -0.73
N ARG A 145 -14.24 12.89 -1.47
CA ARG A 145 -13.56 12.98 -2.77
C ARG A 145 -12.04 12.88 -2.61
N ARG A 146 -11.50 13.45 -1.54
CA ARG A 146 -10.07 13.34 -1.18
C ARG A 146 -9.67 11.90 -0.91
N LEU A 147 -10.43 11.17 -0.09
CA LEU A 147 -10.21 9.75 0.15
C LEU A 147 -10.27 8.92 -1.14
N ARG A 148 -11.26 9.16 -2.01
CA ARG A 148 -11.33 8.48 -3.31
C ARG A 148 -10.07 8.70 -4.14
N GLN A 149 -9.51 9.91 -4.11
CA GLN A 149 -8.32 10.27 -4.86
C GLN A 149 -7.08 9.52 -4.34
N THR A 150 -6.91 9.38 -3.03
CA THR A 150 -5.76 8.63 -2.45
C THR A 150 -5.82 7.16 -2.88
N CYS A 151 -7.01 6.54 -2.80
CA CYS A 151 -7.24 5.18 -3.29
C CYS A 151 -6.88 5.05 -4.77
N ALA A 152 -7.41 5.94 -5.63
CA ALA A 152 -7.17 5.88 -7.07
C ALA A 152 -5.68 6.02 -7.44
N ILE A 153 -4.95 6.92 -6.77
CA ILE A 153 -3.51 7.13 -7.03
C ILE A 153 -2.71 5.91 -6.57
N CYS A 154 -3.03 5.35 -5.41
CA CYS A 154 -2.38 4.15 -4.89
C CYS A 154 -2.64 2.93 -5.79
N HIS A 155 -3.90 2.70 -6.17
CA HIS A 155 -4.25 1.60 -7.08
C HIS A 155 -3.55 1.72 -8.43
N LYS A 156 -3.48 2.93 -9.00
CA LYS A 156 -2.74 3.15 -10.25
C LYS A 156 -1.24 2.86 -10.09
N HIS A 157 -0.66 3.25 -8.97
CA HIS A 157 0.76 3.02 -8.67
C HIS A 157 1.06 1.52 -8.52
N LEU A 158 0.24 0.81 -7.76
CA LEU A 158 0.37 -0.62 -7.51
C LEU A 158 -0.20 -1.50 -8.63
N LYS A 159 -0.71 -0.90 -9.71
CA LYS A 159 -1.38 -1.59 -10.84
C LYS A 159 -2.55 -2.49 -10.39
N ILE A 160 -3.27 -2.05 -9.35
CA ILE A 160 -4.47 -2.70 -8.87
C ILE A 160 -5.64 -2.26 -9.74
N HIS A 161 -6.31 -3.23 -10.36
CA HIS A 161 -7.52 -2.99 -11.15
C HIS A 161 -8.76 -3.36 -10.33
N ILE A 162 -9.41 -2.35 -9.75
CA ILE A 162 -10.69 -2.54 -9.08
C ILE A 162 -11.79 -2.54 -10.14
N TYR A 163 -12.70 -3.52 -10.06
CA TYR A 163 -13.75 -3.81 -11.04
C TYR A 163 -13.26 -4.28 -12.42
N PRO A 164 -12.47 -5.37 -12.51
CA PRO A 164 -12.01 -5.91 -13.80
C PRO A 164 -13.18 -6.27 -14.74
N ASN A 165 -14.33 -6.62 -14.17
CA ASN A 165 -15.54 -6.96 -14.91
C ASN A 165 -16.17 -5.78 -15.66
N LEU A 166 -15.95 -4.53 -15.22
CA LEU A 166 -16.43 -3.34 -15.95
C LEU A 166 -15.60 -3.04 -17.21
N TYR A 167 -14.39 -3.60 -17.31
CA TYR A 167 -13.43 -3.34 -18.37
C TYR A 167 -13.05 -4.58 -19.17
N LYS A 168 -13.74 -5.72 -18.97
CA LYS A 168 -13.60 -6.87 -19.87
C LYS A 168 -13.96 -6.42 -21.28
N LYS A 169 -12.95 -6.22 -22.13
CA LYS A 169 -13.15 -6.10 -23.57
C LYS A 169 -13.95 -7.33 -23.98
N LYS A 170 -15.17 -7.14 -24.49
CA LYS A 170 -15.86 -8.20 -25.22
C LYS A 170 -14.96 -8.50 -26.43
N HIS A 171 -14.12 -9.53 -26.31
CA HIS A 171 -13.50 -10.13 -27.47
C HIS A 171 -14.65 -10.69 -28.30
N LYS A 172 -15.02 -9.97 -29.36
CA LYS A 172 -15.75 -10.57 -30.46
C LYS A 172 -14.70 -11.37 -31.22
N GLU A 173 -14.80 -12.69 -31.13
CA GLU A 173 -14.29 -13.59 -32.17
C GLU A 173 -14.98 -13.28 -33.50
#